data_AF-A0A1G3R9I6-F1
#
_entry.id   AF-A0A1G3R9I6-F1
#
_cell.length_a   1.000
_cell.length_b   1.000
_cell.length_c   1.000
_cell.angle_alpha   90.00
_cell.angle_beta   90.00
_cell.angle_gamma   90.00
#
_symmetry.space_group_name_H-M   'P 1'
#
loop_
_entity.id
_entity.type
_entity.pdbx_description
1 polymer ?
#
loop_
_entity_poly.entity_id
_entity_poly.type
_entity_poly.pdbx_seq_one_letter_code
_entity_poly.pdbx_strand_id
1 'polypeptide(L)'
;MAGLAGEPASTPAPADAMAEAEPDREFFDYPGPLYSAVVSPASAVVKVGADQGFRCIPRDKRRRTIEEGATIRWRVLEGEGSLLGETGEIVTFRAPGEPGLAILQAQVSQGELSCTAESRVTVTETLLEKEAEEAIGRGKGLPGYTFLRTPGELWRSRYDQKNNLIIINNGHRDYVFAAQKPARKLKYISRLYAKELVLANFPGFDAPELIERVIELSLYTEEHLR
;
A
#
# COMPACT_ATOMS: atom_id res chain seq x y z
N MET A 1 -73.26 -22.04 -49.32
CA MET A 1 -73.71 -21.82 -47.93
C MET A 1 -72.62 -22.42 -47.05
N ALA A 2 -71.70 -21.61 -46.49
CA ALA A 2 -71.79 -20.95 -45.17
C ALA A 2 -72.05 -21.99 -44.06
N GLY A 3 -71.33 -22.12 -42.95
CA GLY A 3 -70.23 -21.40 -42.29
C GLY A 3 -69.90 -22.20 -41.00
N LEU A 4 -68.64 -22.23 -40.57
CA LEU A 4 -68.14 -21.57 -39.34
C LEU A 4 -68.49 -22.21 -37.97
N ALA A 5 -67.39 -22.57 -37.29
CA ALA A 5 -67.02 -22.25 -35.90
C ALA A 5 -67.36 -23.24 -34.76
N GLY A 6 -66.31 -23.55 -33.98
CA GLY A 6 -66.42 -24.05 -32.61
C GLY A 6 -65.23 -24.85 -32.07
N GLU A 7 -64.06 -24.24 -31.91
CA GLU A 7 -63.03 -24.66 -30.92
C GLU A 7 -63.54 -24.39 -29.47
N PRO A 8 -63.04 -25.00 -28.37
CA PRO A 8 -61.61 -24.93 -28.02
C PRO A 8 -60.96 -26.08 -27.19
N ALA A 9 -59.62 -26.05 -27.23
CA ALA A 9 -58.62 -26.26 -26.16
C ALA A 9 -58.48 -27.60 -25.40
N SER A 10 -57.31 -28.25 -25.57
CA SER A 10 -56.41 -28.61 -24.44
C SER A 10 -55.01 -29.00 -24.92
N THR A 11 -53.97 -28.36 -24.36
CA THR A 11 -52.53 -28.65 -24.51
C THR A 11 -52.12 -29.82 -23.58
N PRO A 12 -51.00 -30.56 -23.80
CA PRO A 12 -49.65 -30.08 -23.41
C PRO A 12 -48.53 -30.46 -24.43
N ALA A 13 -47.63 -29.53 -24.74
CA ALA A 13 -46.24 -29.39 -24.26
C ALA A 13 -45.18 -30.15 -25.11
N PRO A 14 -44.23 -29.44 -25.75
CA PRO A 14 -43.10 -30.06 -26.46
C PRO A 14 -41.98 -30.43 -25.48
N ALA A 15 -41.30 -31.56 -25.77
CA ALA A 15 -40.14 -32.03 -25.02
C ALA A 15 -38.97 -31.05 -25.15
N ASP A 16 -38.46 -30.65 -23.98
CA ASP A 16 -37.31 -29.77 -23.79
C ASP A 16 -36.07 -30.28 -24.52
N ALA A 17 -35.56 -29.43 -25.42
CA ALA A 17 -34.22 -29.56 -25.94
C ALA A 17 -33.24 -29.21 -24.80
N MET A 18 -32.46 -30.19 -24.35
CA MET A 18 -31.30 -29.97 -23.50
C MET A 18 -30.28 -29.12 -24.26
N ALA A 19 -30.41 -27.80 -24.11
CA ALA A 19 -29.32 -26.88 -24.37
C ALA A 19 -28.26 -27.14 -23.31
N GLU A 20 -27.15 -27.74 -23.72
CA GLU A 20 -25.91 -27.76 -22.95
C GLU A 20 -25.50 -26.31 -22.69
N ALA A 21 -25.85 -25.80 -21.51
CA ALA A 21 -25.31 -24.56 -21.01
C ALA A 21 -23.82 -24.78 -20.80
N GLU A 22 -23.01 -24.28 -21.74
CA GLU A 22 -21.59 -24.07 -21.49
C GLU A 22 -21.49 -23.25 -20.20
N PRO A 23 -20.77 -23.73 -19.17
CA PRO A 23 -20.60 -22.95 -17.97
C PRO A 23 -19.83 -21.68 -18.35
N ASP A 24 -20.47 -20.54 -18.11
CA ASP A 24 -19.87 -19.21 -18.15
C ASP A 24 -18.48 -19.29 -17.53
N ARG A 25 -17.46 -19.15 -18.38
CA ARG A 25 -16.07 -19.03 -17.95
C ARG A 25 -15.99 -17.74 -17.15
N GLU A 26 -16.01 -17.90 -15.84
CA GLU A 26 -15.73 -16.85 -14.87
C GLU A 26 -14.53 -16.04 -15.36
N PHE A 27 -14.76 -14.73 -15.42
CA PHE A 27 -13.85 -13.71 -15.87
C PHE A 27 -12.65 -13.66 -14.93
N PHE A 28 -11.66 -14.55 -15.13
CA PHE A 28 -10.39 -14.46 -14.46
C PHE A 28 -9.67 -13.21 -14.96
N ASP A 29 -9.75 -12.12 -14.19
CA ASP A 29 -9.06 -10.86 -14.46
C ASP A 29 -7.56 -11.04 -14.16
N TYR A 30 -6.85 -11.74 -15.05
CA TYR A 30 -5.42 -12.01 -14.90
C TYR A 30 -4.62 -10.70 -14.90
N PRO A 31 -3.52 -10.63 -14.11
CA PRO A 31 -2.62 -9.49 -14.15
C PRO A 31 -2.07 -9.31 -15.57
N GLY A 32 -1.98 -8.05 -16.01
CA GLY A 32 -1.47 -7.72 -17.33
C GLY A 32 0.05 -7.90 -17.43
N PRO A 33 0.65 -7.58 -18.58
CA PRO A 33 2.10 -7.69 -18.77
C PRO A 33 2.88 -6.79 -17.80
N LEU A 34 4.11 -7.19 -17.51
CA LEU A 34 5.06 -6.49 -16.66
C LEU A 34 5.20 -5.02 -17.06
N TYR A 35 4.94 -4.13 -16.10
CA TYR A 35 5.04 -2.69 -16.29
C TYR A 35 6.03 -2.05 -15.33
N SER A 36 6.06 -2.49 -14.07
CA SER A 36 7.00 -1.98 -13.06
C SER A 36 7.34 -3.04 -12.02
N ALA A 37 8.38 -2.79 -11.24
CA ALA A 37 8.71 -3.60 -10.07
C ALA A 37 9.06 -2.68 -8.91
N VAL A 38 8.81 -3.15 -7.68
CA VAL A 38 9.15 -2.41 -6.46
C VAL A 38 9.88 -3.35 -5.51
N VAL A 39 10.99 -2.90 -4.92
CA VAL A 39 11.66 -3.62 -3.84
C VAL A 39 11.13 -3.12 -2.50
N SER A 40 10.76 -4.05 -1.61
CA SER A 40 10.35 -3.80 -0.25
C SER A 40 11.29 -4.53 0.72
N PRO A 41 11.92 -3.84 1.68
CA PRO A 41 11.91 -2.38 1.84
C PRO A 41 12.71 -1.67 0.73
N ALA A 42 12.33 -0.43 0.37
CA ALA A 42 13.07 0.39 -0.60
C ALA A 42 14.36 1.00 0.00
N SER A 43 14.46 1.04 1.33
CA SER A 43 15.69 1.33 2.05
C SER A 43 15.71 0.64 3.41
N ALA A 44 16.86 0.13 3.83
CA ALA A 44 17.06 -0.53 5.11
C ALA A 44 18.37 -0.08 5.79
N VAL A 45 18.40 -0.10 7.12
CA VAL A 45 19.62 0.09 7.91
C VAL A 45 19.93 -1.22 8.62
N VAL A 46 21.12 -1.77 8.39
CA VAL A 46 21.50 -3.12 8.80
C VAL A 46 22.78 -3.04 9.63
N LYS A 47 22.90 -3.86 10.68
CA LYS A 47 24.15 -3.93 11.44
C LYS A 47 25.22 -4.62 10.60
N VAL A 48 26.49 -4.28 10.80
CA VAL A 48 27.61 -5.10 10.27
C VAL A 48 27.39 -6.57 10.60
N GLY A 49 27.57 -7.43 9.59
CA GLY A 49 27.39 -8.89 9.70
C GLY A 49 25.96 -9.40 9.89
N ALA A 50 24.94 -8.53 9.94
CA ALA A 50 23.53 -8.94 10.08
C ALA A 50 22.87 -9.20 8.71
N ASP A 51 21.76 -9.94 8.76
CA ASP A 51 20.97 -10.32 7.60
C ASP A 51 19.69 -9.49 7.51
N GLN A 52 19.28 -9.10 6.30
CA GLN A 52 18.04 -8.36 6.03
C GLN A 52 17.33 -8.92 4.79
N GLY A 53 16.04 -9.22 4.94
CA GLY A 53 15.20 -9.69 3.83
C GLY A 53 14.72 -8.54 2.93
N PHE A 54 14.70 -8.79 1.62
CA PHE A 54 14.13 -7.92 0.60
C PHE A 54 13.20 -8.72 -0.31
N ARG A 55 12.08 -8.11 -0.69
CA ARG A 55 11.10 -8.68 -1.61
C ARG A 55 10.90 -7.80 -2.82
N CYS A 56 10.94 -8.38 -4.01
CA CYS A 56 10.60 -7.72 -5.26
C CYS A 56 9.13 -8.03 -5.60
N ILE A 57 8.37 -7.00 -5.91
CA ILE A 57 6.94 -7.08 -6.23
C ILE A 57 6.76 -6.57 -7.66
N PRO A 58 6.67 -7.47 -8.66
CA PRO A 58 6.38 -7.09 -10.03
C PRO A 58 4.92 -6.66 -10.17
N ARG A 59 4.67 -5.64 -10.98
CA ARG A 59 3.35 -5.02 -11.15
C ARG A 59 3.02 -4.76 -12.61
N ASP A 60 1.74 -4.90 -12.93
CA ASP A 60 1.19 -4.52 -14.23
C ASP A 60 0.87 -3.01 -14.29
N LYS A 61 0.38 -2.54 -15.45
CA LYS A 61 0.03 -1.12 -15.66
C LYS A 61 -1.10 -0.63 -14.74
N ARG A 62 -1.94 -1.54 -14.22
CA ARG A 62 -3.01 -1.26 -13.23
C ARG A 62 -2.51 -1.38 -11.79
N ARG A 63 -1.19 -1.53 -11.58
CA ARG A 63 -0.52 -1.73 -10.28
C ARG A 63 -0.90 -3.04 -9.56
N ARG A 64 -1.44 -4.02 -10.29
CA ARG A 64 -1.71 -5.37 -9.75
C ARG A 64 -0.42 -6.18 -9.70
N THR A 65 -0.26 -6.99 -8.67
CA THR A 65 0.90 -7.88 -8.55
C THR A 65 0.84 -8.98 -9.61
N ILE A 66 1.98 -9.25 -10.25
CA ILE A 66 2.12 -10.36 -11.19
C ILE A 66 2.69 -11.54 -10.40
N GLU A 67 1.85 -12.54 -10.13
CA GLU A 67 2.25 -13.68 -9.30
C GLU A 67 2.88 -14.81 -10.14
N GLU A 68 2.58 -14.88 -11.44
CA GLU A 68 3.03 -15.97 -12.32
C GLU A 68 3.74 -15.44 -13.58
N GLY A 69 4.76 -16.17 -14.03
CA GLY A 69 5.50 -15.90 -15.27
C GLY A 69 6.56 -14.78 -15.20
N ALA A 70 6.74 -14.13 -14.05
CA ALA A 70 7.83 -13.17 -13.82
C ALA A 70 9.07 -13.89 -13.27
N THR A 71 10.20 -13.74 -13.97
CA THR A 71 11.51 -14.20 -13.47
C THR A 71 12.22 -13.04 -12.81
N ILE A 72 12.65 -13.21 -11.57
CA ILE A 72 13.33 -12.16 -10.78
C ILE A 72 14.76 -12.60 -10.52
N ARG A 73 15.72 -11.71 -10.81
CA ARG A 73 17.14 -11.87 -10.49
C ARG A 73 17.63 -10.72 -9.62
N TRP A 74 18.43 -11.03 -8.61
CA TRP A 74 18.98 -10.08 -7.68
C TRP A 74 20.49 -9.93 -7.86
N ARG A 75 20.98 -8.71 -7.65
CA ARG A 75 22.42 -8.43 -7.55
C ARG A 75 22.68 -7.26 -6.62
N VAL A 76 23.89 -7.22 -6.08
CA VAL A 76 24.45 -6.02 -5.46
C VAL A 76 25.01 -5.17 -6.60
N LEU A 77 24.44 -3.98 -6.81
CA LEU A 77 24.86 -3.05 -7.87
C LEU A 77 26.08 -2.24 -7.42
N GLU A 78 26.06 -1.78 -6.17
CA GLU A 78 27.12 -0.98 -5.56
C GLU A 78 27.29 -1.36 -4.09
N GLY A 79 28.50 -1.18 -3.56
CA GLY A 79 28.83 -1.46 -2.17
C GLY A 79 29.23 -2.92 -1.90
N GLU A 80 29.46 -3.20 -0.63
CA GLU A 80 29.91 -4.51 -0.15
C GLU A 80 28.78 -5.28 0.53
N GLY A 81 28.91 -6.61 0.57
CA GLY A 81 27.92 -7.52 1.13
C GLY A 81 27.64 -8.70 0.20
N SER A 82 26.82 -9.63 0.66
CA SER A 82 26.48 -10.83 -0.12
C SER A 82 24.98 -11.09 -0.09
N LEU A 83 24.47 -11.71 -1.16
CA LEU A 83 23.07 -12.11 -1.24
C LEU A 83 22.97 -13.62 -1.00
N LEU A 84 22.08 -14.02 -0.09
CA LEU A 84 21.66 -15.40 0.08
C LEU A 84 20.48 -15.63 -0.85
N GLY A 85 20.79 -16.20 -2.01
CA GLY A 85 19.87 -16.33 -3.14
C GLY A 85 20.09 -15.24 -4.18
N GLU A 86 19.95 -15.59 -5.46
CA GLU A 86 20.09 -14.66 -6.58
C GLU A 86 18.84 -14.61 -7.45
N THR A 87 17.85 -15.46 -7.15
CA THR A 87 16.65 -15.65 -7.96
C THR A 87 15.42 -15.78 -7.08
N GLY A 88 14.29 -15.28 -7.56
CA GLY A 88 13.00 -15.38 -6.89
C GLY A 88 12.54 -14.05 -6.26
N GLU A 89 11.33 -14.05 -5.71
CA GLU A 89 10.71 -12.84 -5.14
C GLU A 89 11.45 -12.30 -3.93
N ILE A 90 12.05 -13.17 -3.12
CA ILE A 90 12.66 -12.80 -1.84
C ILE A 90 14.15 -13.14 -1.88
N VAL A 91 14.97 -12.21 -1.41
CA VAL A 91 16.40 -12.41 -1.20
C VAL A 91 16.77 -11.94 0.20
N THR A 92 17.81 -12.53 0.77
CA THR A 92 18.39 -12.02 2.03
C THR A 92 19.74 -11.40 1.75
N PHE A 93 19.93 -10.15 2.13
CA PHE A 93 21.21 -9.46 2.08
C PHE A 93 21.94 -9.62 3.41
N ARG A 94 23.18 -10.10 3.33
CA ARG A 94 24.10 -10.18 4.45
C ARG A 94 25.09 -9.03 4.40
N ALA A 95 25.00 -8.18 5.42
CA ALA A 95 25.87 -7.02 5.55
C ALA A 95 27.35 -7.42 5.76
N PRO A 96 28.30 -6.69 5.15
CA PRO A 96 29.73 -6.88 5.36
C PRO A 96 30.14 -6.53 6.81
N GLY A 97 31.41 -6.81 7.14
CA GLY A 97 31.98 -6.47 8.45
C GLY A 97 32.28 -4.97 8.63
N GLU A 98 32.33 -4.21 7.54
CA GLU A 98 32.62 -2.78 7.54
C GLU A 98 31.36 -1.94 7.28
N PRO A 99 31.17 -0.81 7.97
CA PRO A 99 30.09 0.13 7.68
C PRO A 99 30.20 0.72 6.27
N GLY A 100 29.06 0.87 5.59
CA GLY A 100 29.04 1.34 4.21
C GLY A 100 27.64 1.46 3.64
N LEU A 101 27.55 1.93 2.40
CA LEU A 101 26.31 1.94 1.63
C LEU A 101 26.36 0.83 0.58
N ALA A 102 25.27 0.08 0.46
CA ALA A 102 25.08 -0.88 -0.62
C ALA A 102 23.77 -0.61 -1.35
N ILE A 103 23.76 -0.87 -2.66
CA ILE A 103 22.58 -0.77 -3.51
C ILE A 103 22.27 -2.16 -4.03
N LEU A 104 21.06 -2.63 -3.75
CA LEU A 104 20.52 -3.88 -4.28
C LEU A 104 19.65 -3.56 -5.49
N GLN A 105 19.75 -4.40 -6.52
CA GLN A 105 18.92 -4.30 -7.70
C GLN A 105 18.22 -5.64 -7.94
N ALA A 106 16.90 -5.59 -8.07
CA ALA A 106 16.08 -6.66 -8.59
C ALA A 106 15.76 -6.37 -10.06
N GLN A 107 16.16 -7.27 -10.94
CA GLN A 107 15.76 -7.27 -12.35
C GLN A 107 14.64 -8.27 -12.53
N VAL A 108 13.50 -7.80 -13.03
CA VAL A 108 12.35 -8.64 -13.36
C VAL A 108 12.23 -8.74 -14.87
N SER A 109 12.04 -9.96 -15.38
CA SER A 109 11.77 -10.23 -16.79
C SER A 109 10.52 -11.09 -16.96
N GLN A 110 9.66 -10.72 -17.89
CA GLN A 110 8.49 -11.49 -18.32
C GLN A 110 8.42 -11.47 -19.84
N GLY A 111 8.73 -12.59 -20.49
CA GLY A 111 8.86 -12.63 -21.95
C GLY A 111 9.94 -11.66 -22.44
N GLU A 112 9.57 -10.72 -23.32
CA GLU A 112 10.47 -9.66 -23.83
C GLU A 112 10.54 -8.41 -22.92
N LEU A 113 9.66 -8.31 -21.93
CA LEU A 113 9.59 -7.15 -21.04
C LEU A 113 10.55 -7.33 -19.88
N SER A 114 11.35 -6.30 -19.60
CA SER A 114 12.21 -6.27 -18.41
C SER A 114 12.13 -4.92 -17.71
N CYS A 115 12.20 -4.95 -16.38
CA CYS A 115 12.28 -3.75 -15.55
C CYS A 115 13.20 -4.00 -14.35
N THR A 116 13.70 -2.91 -13.79
CA THR A 116 14.61 -2.94 -12.63
C THR A 116 14.01 -2.17 -11.48
N ALA A 117 14.24 -2.65 -10.27
CA ALA A 117 13.87 -1.99 -9.04
C ALA A 117 15.05 -2.03 -8.07
N GLU A 118 15.26 -0.95 -7.32
CA GLU A 118 16.44 -0.78 -6.49
C GLU A 118 16.07 -0.58 -5.03
N SER A 119 16.97 -0.99 -4.15
CA SER A 119 16.89 -0.75 -2.71
C SER A 119 18.23 -0.31 -2.15
N ARG A 120 18.20 0.60 -1.18
CA ARG A 120 19.40 1.16 -0.54
C ARG A 120 19.59 0.62 0.86
N VAL A 121 20.76 0.05 1.12
CA VAL A 121 21.13 -0.52 2.41
C VAL A 121 22.23 0.32 3.04
N THR A 122 22.03 0.74 4.29
CA THR A 122 23.05 1.41 5.10
C THR A 122 23.54 0.46 6.16
N VAL A 123 24.81 0.07 6.09
CA VAL A 123 25.46 -0.86 7.01
C VAL A 123 26.17 -0.06 8.09
N THR A 124 25.91 -0.34 9.37
CA THR A 124 26.51 0.40 10.50
C THR A 124 26.99 -0.53 11.60
N GLU A 125 28.09 -0.18 12.28
CA GLU A 125 28.67 -0.99 13.37
C GLU A 125 27.81 -0.93 14.64
N THR A 126 27.33 0.28 14.96
CA THR A 126 26.38 0.53 16.04
C THR A 126 25.01 0.75 15.42
N LEU A 127 24.08 -0.18 15.65
CA LEU A 127 22.67 0.13 15.57
C LEU A 127 22.36 0.97 16.81
N LEU A 128 22.15 2.28 16.65
CA LEU A 128 21.29 3.00 17.59
C LEU A 128 20.01 2.19 17.63
N GLU A 129 19.64 1.59 18.76
CA GLU A 129 18.47 0.71 18.92
C GLU A 129 17.28 1.31 18.17
N LYS A 130 17.10 0.80 16.95
CA LYS A 130 16.00 1.09 16.05
C LYS A 130 15.23 -0.20 16.09
N GLU A 131 14.22 -0.22 16.95
CA GLU A 131 13.10 -1.14 16.86
C GLU A 131 12.75 -1.27 15.38
N ALA A 132 12.82 -2.51 14.89
CA ALA A 132 12.74 -2.86 13.50
C ALA A 132 11.49 -2.26 12.84
N GLU A 133 11.71 -1.65 11.67
CA GLU A 133 10.70 -1.47 10.61
C GLU A 133 9.36 -0.86 11.03
N GLU A 134 9.33 0.43 11.42
CA GLU A 134 8.20 1.36 11.15
C GLU A 134 8.54 2.79 11.62
N ALA A 135 9.59 3.39 11.07
CA ALA A 135 9.89 4.81 11.30
C ALA A 135 10.19 5.51 9.97
N ILE A 136 9.12 5.84 9.26
CA ILE A 136 9.12 6.96 8.33
C ILE A 136 9.52 8.21 9.13
N GLY A 137 10.80 8.57 9.03
CA GLY A 137 11.32 9.88 9.40
C GLY A 137 11.74 10.06 10.85
N ARG A 138 13.05 9.97 11.13
CA ARG A 138 13.64 10.71 12.25
C ARG A 138 14.15 12.06 11.75
N GLY A 139 13.33 13.10 11.95
CA GLY A 139 13.74 14.51 12.13
C GLY A 139 13.85 15.39 10.88
N LYS A 140 12.83 16.26 10.68
CA LYS A 140 12.65 17.38 9.71
C LYS A 140 11.78 17.13 8.46
N GLY A 141 10.84 16.19 8.51
CA GLY A 141 9.80 16.04 7.48
C GLY A 141 8.39 16.04 8.08
N LEU A 142 7.37 16.25 7.24
CA LEU A 142 5.97 16.05 7.63
C LEU A 142 5.78 14.63 8.21
N PRO A 143 5.00 14.45 9.29
CA PRO A 143 4.74 13.14 9.87
C PRO A 143 4.17 12.16 8.83
N GLY A 144 4.51 10.88 8.97
CA GLY A 144 3.79 9.80 8.28
C GLY A 144 2.44 9.53 8.94
N TYR A 145 1.61 8.67 8.34
CA TYR A 145 0.40 8.17 9.01
C TYR A 145 0.24 6.67 8.84
N THR A 146 -0.43 6.05 9.81
CA THR A 146 -0.82 4.64 9.79
C THR A 146 -2.24 4.48 10.33
N PHE A 147 -2.81 3.28 10.19
CA PHE A 147 -4.16 2.97 10.67
C PHE A 147 -4.12 1.98 11.83
N LEU A 148 -4.90 2.26 12.87
CA LEU A 148 -5.16 1.33 13.95
C LEU A 148 -6.67 1.14 14.11
N ARG A 149 -7.15 -0.09 14.01
CA ARG A 149 -8.58 -0.38 14.09
C ARG A 149 -9.04 -0.52 15.53
N THR A 150 -9.72 0.51 16.04
CA THR A 150 -10.24 0.52 17.41
C THR A 150 -11.71 1.00 17.43
N PRO A 151 -12.66 0.15 17.01
CA PRO A 151 -14.08 0.51 17.00
C PRO A 151 -14.60 0.77 18.41
N GLY A 152 -15.52 1.71 18.56
CA GLY A 152 -16.11 2.07 19.87
C GLY A 152 -15.31 3.14 20.65
N GLU A 153 -14.04 3.32 20.33
CA GLU A 153 -13.23 4.41 20.88
C GLU A 153 -13.65 5.78 20.32
N LEU A 154 -13.57 6.83 21.15
CA LEU A 154 -13.97 8.20 20.78
C LEU A 154 -12.87 9.00 20.06
N TRP A 155 -11.62 8.54 20.13
CA TRP A 155 -10.49 9.22 19.50
C TRP A 155 -10.42 8.90 18.00
N ARG A 156 -10.09 9.91 17.20
CA ARG A 156 -10.03 9.85 15.73
C ARG A 156 -8.60 9.70 15.22
N SER A 157 -7.67 10.38 15.86
CA SER A 157 -6.23 10.29 15.61
C SER A 157 -5.44 10.60 16.87
N ARG A 158 -4.19 10.13 16.91
CA ARG A 158 -3.18 10.46 17.92
C ARG A 158 -1.83 10.62 17.24
N TYR A 159 -1.02 11.55 17.72
CA TYR A 159 0.35 11.70 17.27
C TYR A 159 1.33 10.91 18.15
N ASP A 160 2.03 9.97 17.54
CA ASP A 160 3.19 9.31 18.12
C ASP A 160 4.45 10.11 17.76
N GLN A 161 4.87 10.96 18.70
CA GLN A 161 6.03 11.82 18.54
C GLN A 161 7.35 11.03 18.47
N LYS A 162 7.42 9.85 19.12
CA LYS A 162 8.63 9.01 19.12
C LYS A 162 8.90 8.48 17.70
N ASN A 163 7.84 8.10 17.00
CA ASN A 163 7.90 7.52 15.67
C ASN A 163 7.59 8.50 14.53
N ASN A 164 7.24 9.75 14.84
CA ASN A 164 6.80 10.76 13.87
C ASN A 164 5.62 10.26 13.00
N LEU A 165 4.66 9.57 13.64
CA LEU A 165 3.52 8.94 12.99
C LEU A 165 2.19 9.43 13.57
N ILE A 166 1.27 9.80 12.69
CA ILE A 166 -0.13 10.04 13.05
C ILE A 166 -0.88 8.72 12.91
N ILE A 167 -1.35 8.19 14.04
CA ILE A 167 -2.16 6.98 14.10
C ILE A 167 -3.61 7.38 13.92
N ILE A 168 -4.28 6.87 12.89
CA ILE A 168 -5.69 7.16 12.58
C ILE A 168 -6.55 5.97 12.98
N ASN A 169 -7.61 6.22 13.75
CA ASN A 169 -8.57 5.20 14.11
C ASN A 169 -9.50 4.88 12.93
N ASN A 170 -9.15 3.87 12.13
CA ASN A 170 -9.99 3.46 10.99
C ASN A 170 -11.25 2.68 11.42
N GLY A 171 -11.40 2.35 12.70
CA GLY A 171 -12.62 1.79 13.29
C GLY A 171 -13.64 2.84 13.76
N HIS A 172 -13.26 4.12 13.78
CA HIS A 172 -14.14 5.21 14.21
C HIS A 172 -15.25 5.48 13.18
N ARG A 173 -16.49 5.77 13.64
CA ARG A 173 -17.66 6.04 12.77
C ARG A 173 -17.40 7.10 11.70
N ASP A 174 -16.67 8.16 12.05
CA ASP A 174 -16.36 9.25 11.12
C ASP A 174 -15.38 8.81 10.03
N TYR A 175 -14.42 7.93 10.34
CA TYR A 175 -13.52 7.39 9.31
C TYR A 175 -14.30 6.48 8.37
N VAL A 176 -15.15 5.60 8.89
CA VAL A 176 -16.00 4.72 8.08
C VAL A 176 -16.89 5.54 7.14
N PHE A 177 -17.51 6.61 7.65
CA PHE A 177 -18.30 7.55 6.84
C PHE A 177 -17.46 8.31 5.80
N ALA A 178 -16.24 8.74 6.18
CA ALA A 178 -15.32 9.44 5.30
C ALA A 178 -14.79 8.55 4.16
N ALA A 179 -14.47 7.28 4.48
CA ALA A 179 -13.87 6.31 3.58
C ALA A 179 -14.77 5.90 2.41
N GLN A 180 -16.09 6.14 2.50
CA GLN A 180 -17.05 5.85 1.43
C GLN A 180 -16.74 6.58 0.11
N LYS A 181 -16.06 7.73 0.15
CA LYS A 181 -15.66 8.48 -1.04
C LYS A 181 -14.19 8.86 -0.97
N PRO A 182 -13.35 8.60 -2.00
CA PRO A 182 -11.92 8.90 -1.95
C PRO A 182 -11.60 10.36 -1.63
N ALA A 183 -12.29 11.31 -2.27
CA ALA A 183 -12.12 12.74 -2.00
C ALA A 183 -12.49 13.12 -0.55
N ARG A 184 -13.55 12.51 0.01
CA ARG A 184 -13.96 12.74 1.40
C ARG A 184 -12.96 12.14 2.38
N LYS A 185 -12.47 10.93 2.09
CA LYS A 185 -11.42 10.24 2.86
C LYS A 185 -10.16 11.09 2.95
N LEU A 186 -9.69 11.61 1.82
CA LEU A 186 -8.52 12.48 1.76
C LEU A 186 -8.73 13.73 2.62
N LYS A 187 -9.82 14.47 2.40
CA LYS A 187 -10.17 15.66 3.20
C LYS A 187 -10.32 15.35 4.70
N TYR A 188 -10.77 14.17 5.06
CA TYR A 188 -10.86 13.74 6.46
C TYR A 188 -9.47 13.51 7.06
N ILE A 189 -8.62 12.74 6.39
CA ILE A 189 -7.24 12.48 6.82
C ILE A 189 -6.46 13.79 6.95
N SER A 190 -6.59 14.71 5.99
CA SER A 190 -5.95 16.02 6.02
C SER A 190 -6.34 16.85 7.26
N ARG A 191 -7.60 16.82 7.68
CA ARG A 191 -8.04 17.51 8.92
C ARG A 191 -7.48 16.88 10.18
N LEU A 192 -7.36 15.55 10.20
CA LEU A 192 -6.70 14.87 11.32
C LEU A 192 -5.22 15.25 11.40
N TYR A 193 -4.55 15.36 10.24
CA TYR A 193 -3.19 15.88 10.15
C TYR A 193 -3.07 17.29 10.72
N ALA A 194 -3.92 18.21 10.29
CA ALA A 194 -3.91 19.59 10.77
C ALA A 194 -4.06 19.64 12.31
N LYS A 195 -5.01 18.85 12.85
CA LYS A 195 -5.23 18.74 14.30
C LYS A 195 -3.96 18.28 15.03
N GLU A 196 -3.37 17.16 14.62
CA GLU A 196 -2.18 16.62 15.30
C GLU A 196 -0.96 17.54 15.18
N LEU A 197 -0.76 18.16 14.02
CA LEU A 197 0.34 19.10 13.80
C LEU A 197 0.22 20.35 14.66
N VAL A 198 -0.98 20.90 14.80
CA VAL A 198 -1.21 22.06 15.66
C VAL A 198 -0.93 21.70 17.12
N LEU A 199 -1.45 20.57 17.60
CA LEU A 199 -1.19 20.12 18.97
C LEU A 199 0.30 19.90 19.25
N ALA A 200 1.06 19.40 18.26
CA ALA A 200 2.49 19.16 18.40
C ALA A 200 3.36 20.42 18.32
N ASN A 201 2.98 21.40 17.50
CA ASN A 201 3.80 22.59 17.24
C ASN A 201 3.50 23.76 18.19
N PHE A 202 2.36 23.76 18.87
CA PHE A 202 1.96 24.84 19.78
C PHE A 202 1.79 24.35 21.23
N PRO A 203 2.83 23.79 21.87
CA PRO A 203 2.75 23.39 23.26
C PRO A 203 2.51 24.61 24.16
N GLY A 204 1.55 24.51 25.08
CA GLY A 204 1.21 25.57 26.04
C GLY A 204 0.11 26.54 25.59
N PHE A 205 -0.39 26.41 24.36
CA PHE A 205 -1.58 27.14 23.91
C PHE A 205 -2.85 26.58 24.56
N ASP A 206 -3.83 27.44 24.80
CA ASP A 206 -5.13 27.03 25.31
C ASP A 206 -6.04 26.45 24.20
N ALA A 207 -7.17 25.87 24.60
CA ALA A 207 -8.07 25.22 23.63
C ALA A 207 -8.62 26.19 22.55
N PRO A 208 -9.09 27.41 22.89
CA PRO A 208 -9.45 28.42 21.89
C PRO A 208 -8.34 28.71 20.88
N GLU A 209 -7.12 28.98 21.35
CA GLU A 209 -5.99 29.33 20.48
C GLU A 209 -5.60 28.17 19.55
N LEU A 210 -5.63 26.94 20.04
CA LEU A 210 -5.39 25.74 19.23
C LEU A 210 -6.44 25.58 18.14
N ILE A 211 -7.72 25.86 18.44
CA ILE A 211 -8.80 25.79 17.46
C ILE A 211 -8.58 26.81 16.33
N GLU A 212 -8.18 28.04 16.65
CA GLU A 212 -7.84 29.07 15.66
C GLU A 212 -6.72 28.60 14.71
N ARG A 213 -5.66 27.99 15.26
CA ARG A 213 -4.56 27.43 14.45
C ARG A 213 -5.02 26.28 13.55
N VAL A 214 -5.93 25.42 14.03
CA VAL A 214 -6.50 24.32 13.21
C VAL A 214 -7.35 24.87 12.06
N ILE A 215 -8.14 25.92 12.31
CA ILE A 215 -8.95 26.58 11.27
C ILE A 215 -8.04 27.15 10.19
N GLU A 216 -7.02 27.91 10.59
CA GLU A 216 -6.03 28.49 9.69
C GLU A 216 -5.36 27.42 8.83
N LEU A 217 -4.80 26.38 9.45
CA LEU A 217 -4.10 25.31 8.73
C LEU A 217 -5.04 24.51 7.80
N SER A 218 -6.29 24.29 8.23
CA SER A 218 -7.28 23.59 7.42
C SER A 218 -7.64 24.38 6.16
N LEU A 219 -7.78 25.71 6.26
CA LEU A 219 -8.04 26.58 5.12
C LEU A 219 -6.92 26.46 4.07
N TYR A 220 -5.67 26.61 4.48
CA TYR A 220 -4.53 26.45 3.57
C TYR A 220 -4.48 25.06 2.92
N THR A 221 -4.80 24.02 3.69
CA THR A 221 -4.79 22.65 3.19
C THR A 221 -5.87 22.43 2.13
N GLU A 222 -7.06 23.02 2.31
CA GLU A 222 -8.17 22.89 1.35
C GLU A 222 -7.88 23.55 0.00
N GLU A 223 -7.17 24.68 -0.04
CA GLU A 223 -6.78 25.35 -1.29
C GLU A 223 -5.88 24.47 -2.19
N HIS A 224 -5.10 23.58 -1.56
CA HIS A 224 -4.11 22.73 -2.21
C HIS A 224 -4.58 21.29 -2.44
N LEU A 225 -5.77 20.93 -1.94
CA LEU A 225 -6.43 19.66 -2.19
C LEU A 225 -7.37 19.76 -3.40
N ARG A 226 -6.80 19.73 -4.62
CA ARG A 226 -7.55 19.68 -5.88
C ARG A 226 -7.76 18.25 -6.36
#